data_AF-A0A800CDB3-F1
#
_entry.id   AF-A0A800CDB3-F1
#
_cell.length_a   1.000
_cell.length_b   1.000
_cell.length_c   1.000
_cell.angle_alpha   90.00
_cell.angle_beta   90.00
_cell.angle_gamma   90.00
#
_symmetry.space_group_name_H-M   'P 1'
#
loop_
_entity.id
_entity.type
_entity.pdbx_description
1 polymer ?
#
loop_
_entity_poly.entity_id
_entity_poly.type
_entity_poly.pdbx_seq_one_letter_code
_entity_poly.pdbx_strand_id
1 'polypeptide(L)' 'MTSKDIFSYRKYWAHKFTPAPFLPMSRAEMDDLGWDSCDIIIVTGDAYVDHPSFGMALIGRLLEA' A
#
# COMPACT_ATOMS: atom_id res chain seq x y z
N MET A 1 23.01 22.92 3.52
CA MET A 1 21.99 22.55 2.51
C MET A 1 20.86 21.87 3.24
N THR A 2 19.70 22.50 3.33
CA THR A 2 18.49 21.92 3.94
C THR A 2 17.87 20.91 2.99
N SER A 3 17.41 19.76 3.52
CA SER A 3 16.70 18.74 2.74
C SER A 3 15.37 19.29 2.23
N LYS A 4 14.93 18.81 1.06
CA LYS A 4 13.56 19.08 0.57
C LYS A 4 12.53 18.51 1.54
N ASP A 5 11.41 19.23 1.69
CA ASP A 5 10.23 18.74 2.40
C ASP A 5 9.67 17.47 1.73
N ILE A 6 9.31 16.45 2.50
CA ILE A 6 8.86 15.17 1.97
C ILE A 6 7.51 15.25 1.23
N PHE A 7 6.67 16.24 1.54
CA PHE A 7 5.41 16.47 0.86
C PHE A 7 5.56 17.32 -0.41
N SER A 8 6.77 17.84 -0.68
CA SER A 8 7.06 18.60 -1.91
C SER A 8 7.30 17.73 -3.13
N TYR A 9 7.47 16.41 -2.97
CA TYR A 9 7.64 15.49 -4.09
C TYR A 9 6.33 15.32 -4.86
N ARG A 10 6.43 15.18 -6.19
CA ARG A 10 5.27 14.88 -7.03
C ARG A 10 4.67 13.56 -6.58
N LYS A 11 3.37 13.57 -6.28
CA LYS A 11 2.63 12.36 -5.91
C LYS A 11 2.74 11.30 -7.00
N TYR A 12 2.87 10.05 -6.57
CA TYR A 12 2.91 8.90 -7.46
C TYR A 12 1.64 8.82 -8.31
N TRP A 13 1.75 8.31 -9.53
CA TRP A 13 0.65 8.31 -10.51
C TRP A 13 -0.57 7.51 -10.01
N ALA A 14 -0.33 6.47 -9.20
CA ALA A 14 -1.37 5.60 -8.65
C ALA A 14 -2.24 6.25 -7.56
N HIS A 15 -1.88 7.43 -7.02
CA HIS A 15 -2.74 8.18 -6.08
C HIS A 15 -4.12 8.53 -6.67
N LYS A 16 -4.30 8.42 -8.00
CA LYS A 16 -5.60 8.67 -8.64
C LYS A 16 -6.56 7.48 -8.58
N PHE A 17 -6.11 6.30 -8.17
CA PHE A 17 -6.97 5.14 -8.05
C PHE A 17 -7.78 5.17 -6.76
N THR A 18 -8.92 4.49 -6.80
CA THR A 18 -9.67 4.15 -5.59
C THR A 18 -8.90 3.09 -4.79
N PRO A 19 -9.05 3.06 -3.46
CA PRO A 19 -8.47 2.01 -2.64
C PRO A 19 -8.83 0.61 -3.17
N ALA A 20 -7.88 -0.31 -3.13
CA ALA A 20 -8.09 -1.68 -3.55
C ALA A 20 -9.06 -2.38 -2.59
N PRO A 21 -9.95 -3.26 -3.09
CA PRO A 21 -10.87 -4.00 -2.23
C PRO A 21 -10.12 -4.82 -1.15
N PHE A 22 -8.96 -5.39 -1.50
CA PHE A 22 -8.03 -6.07 -0.60
C PHE A 22 -6.60 -5.70 -0.98
N LEU A 23 -5.67 -5.78 -0.02
CA LEU A 23 -4.26 -5.57 -0.32
C LEU A 23 -3.72 -6.78 -1.10
N PRO A 24 -2.95 -6.57 -2.17
CA PRO A 24 -2.40 -7.69 -2.95
C PRO A 24 -1.35 -8.44 -2.12
N MET A 25 -1.39 -9.77 -2.20
CA MET A 25 -0.41 -10.68 -1.59
C MET A 25 0.47 -11.36 -2.64
N SER A 26 0.11 -11.24 -3.92
CA SER A 26 0.81 -11.85 -5.05
C SER A 26 1.01 -10.87 -6.20
N ARG A 27 1.97 -11.17 -7.08
CA ARG A 27 2.17 -10.39 -8.31
C ARG A 27 0.94 -10.42 -9.22
N ALA A 28 0.23 -11.56 -9.29
CA ALA A 28 -0.97 -11.66 -10.12
C ALA A 28 -2.07 -10.70 -9.66
N GLU A 29 -2.30 -10.60 -8.35
CA GLU A 29 -3.25 -9.63 -7.81
C GLU A 29 -2.80 -8.18 -8.02
N MET A 30 -1.49 -7.91 -7.99
CA MET A 30 -0.97 -6.59 -8.37
C MET A 30 -1.30 -6.27 -9.83
N ASP A 31 -1.11 -7.22 -10.75
CA ASP A 31 -1.41 -7.03 -12.16
C ASP A 31 -2.92 -6.76 -12.37
N ASP A 32 -3.79 -7.49 -11.65
CA ASP A 32 -5.25 -7.29 -11.68
C ASP A 32 -5.67 -5.91 -11.14
N LEU A 33 -4.95 -5.39 -10.12
CA LEU A 33 -5.16 -4.06 -9.57
C LEU A 33 -4.46 -2.95 -10.38
N GLY A 34 -3.66 -3.30 -11.38
CA GLY A 34 -2.85 -2.36 -12.16
C GLY A 34 -1.65 -1.77 -11.41
N TRP A 35 -1.17 -2.45 -10.36
CA TRP A 35 0.00 -2.06 -9.58
C TRP A 35 1.28 -2.59 -10.23
N ASP A 36 2.19 -1.69 -10.59
CA ASP A 36 3.49 -2.03 -11.17
C ASP A 36 4.55 -2.36 -10.09
N SER A 37 4.45 -1.72 -8.94
CA SER A 37 5.38 -1.86 -7.82
C SER A 37 4.72 -1.60 -6.46
N CYS A 38 5.34 -2.10 -5.39
CA CYS A 38 4.97 -1.77 -4.01
C CYS A 38 6.02 -0.82 -3.43
N ASP A 39 5.59 0.30 -2.86
CA ASP A 39 6.48 1.18 -2.08
C ASP A 39 6.88 0.55 -0.75
N ILE A 40 5.95 -0.19 -0.14
CA ILE A 40 6.09 -0.83 1.18
C ILE A 40 5.56 -2.26 1.09
N ILE A 41 6.30 -3.21 1.66
CA ILE A 41 5.87 -4.61 1.80
C ILE A 41 5.80 -4.93 3.28
N ILE A 42 4.63 -5.39 3.74
CA ILE A 42 4.41 -5.81 5.12
C ILE A 42 4.63 -7.32 5.20
N VAL A 43 5.67 -7.73 5.95
CA VAL A 43 5.96 -9.15 6.20
C VAL A 43 5.52 -9.49 7.62
N THR A 44 4.72 -10.55 7.77
CA THR A 44 4.22 -11.04 9.06
C THR A 44 4.37 -12.56 9.16
N GLY A 45 4.37 -13.10 10.38
CA GLY A 45 4.21 -14.53 10.62
C GLY A 45 2.76 -14.96 10.86
N ASP A 46 1.81 -14.02 10.87
CA ASP A 46 0.37 -14.29 11.06
C ASP A 46 -0.34 -14.49 9.71
N ALA A 47 -1.54 -15.06 9.74
CA ALA A 47 -2.42 -15.09 8.58
C ALA A 47 -2.92 -13.67 8.26
N TYR A 48 -2.93 -13.31 6.97
CA TYR A 48 -3.60 -12.09 6.54
C TYR A 48 -5.11 -12.28 6.59
N VAL A 49 -5.78 -11.43 7.37
CA VAL A 49 -7.22 -11.24 7.38
C VAL A 49 -7.46 -9.74 7.29
N ASP A 50 -8.23 -9.29 6.30
CA ASP A 50 -8.53 -7.86 6.11
C ASP A 50 -9.56 -7.38 7.14
N HIS A 51 -9.14 -7.33 8.40
CA HIS A 51 -9.96 -6.99 9.55
C HIS A 51 -9.26 -5.95 10.43
N PRO A 52 -9.96 -4.92 10.95
CA PRO A 52 -9.34 -3.84 11.73
C PRO A 52 -8.57 -4.29 12.98
N SER A 53 -8.89 -5.46 13.53
CA SER A 53 -8.15 -6.04 14.67
C SER A 53 -6.78 -6.63 14.29
N PHE A 54 -6.46 -6.76 13.01
CA PHE A 54 -5.19 -7.29 12.51
C PHE A 54 -4.28 -6.12 12.12
N GLY A 55 -3.13 -5.99 12.79
CA GLY A 55 -2.25 -4.83 12.65
C GLY A 55 -1.77 -4.60 11.21
N MET A 56 -1.44 -5.68 10.49
CA MET A 56 -1.02 -5.60 9.09
C MET A 56 -2.10 -5.03 8.15
N ALA A 57 -3.37 -5.38 8.36
CA ALA A 57 -4.48 -4.86 7.58
C ALA A 57 -4.66 -3.36 7.88
N LEU A 58 -4.66 -2.98 9.17
CA LEU A 58 -4.78 -1.58 9.57
C LEU A 58 -3.65 -0.71 9.02
N ILE A 59 -2.39 -1.17 9.12
CA ILE A 59 -1.22 -0.45 8.63
C ILE A 59 -1.29 -0.29 7.11
N GLY A 60 -1.59 -1.37 6.38
CA GLY A 60 -1.68 -1.32 4.92
C GLY A 60 -2.78 -0.38 4.43
N ARG A 61 -3.96 -0.42 5.05
CA ARG A 61 -5.09 0.48 4.74
C ARG A 61 -4.79 1.94 5.08
N LEU A 62 -4.03 2.20 6.15
CA LEU A 62 -3.58 3.55 6.49
C LEU A 62 -2.58 4.10 5.46
N LEU A 63 -1.67 3.26 4.97
CA LEU A 63 -0.65 3.66 3.99
C LEU A 63 -1.20 3.79 2.56
N GLU A 64 -2.33 3.14 2.28
CA GLU A 64 -3.03 3.24 1.00
C GLU A 64 -3.81 4.55 0.82
N ALA A 65 -4.17 5.24 1.92
CA ALA A 65 -4.92 6.49 1.95
C ALA A 65 -4.08 7.72 1.59
#